data_AF-A6GBZ5-F1
#
_entry.id   AF-A6GBZ5-F1
#
_cell.length_a   1.000
_cell.length_b   1.000
_cell.length_c   1.000
_cell.angle_alpha   90.00
_cell.angle_beta   90.00
_cell.angle_gamma   90.00
#
_symmetry.space_group_name_H-M   'P 1'
#
loop_
_entity.id
_entity.type
_entity.pdbx_description
1 polymer ?
#
loop_
_entity_poly.entity_id
_entity_poly.type
_entity_poly.pdbx_seq_one_letter_code
_entity_poly.pdbx_strand_id
1 'polypeptide(L)'
;MPRADHALALEQALRVDPNDAATWQVYADALNDRGDPRGQLIALHHRRLAAPHDPVVAAAFAEQLARVEARLAERPLPVFDGPHEVDGDDDVVDWSDVEIRPVQLEQRHGFVLSLSMALTPVNLQALAELLAHPAATLLGTLRIHDPSSHLAQPEDYDYDEEWLPQALALDRLDSLCRLDLRRLARLAVEYSPLGKSAIARLAQTESLANLRALDLRYACIGDAGLERLATADALSAVDDWSLQRNRVGARGLRALLGAGPSDARAPLRRLDLRDNPLGPEGAAVIADSPRVAKLERLLAYQRDLGPAGAQALGRASQLPVAIRRLWAGVAHGLAPASAPV
;
A
#
# COMPACT_ATOMS: atom_id res chain seq x y z
N MET A 1 -26.90 -19.36 -11.07
CA MET A 1 -26.10 -18.11 -11.15
C MET A 1 -26.02 -17.26 -9.85
N PRO A 2 -26.88 -17.38 -8.81
CA PRO A 2 -26.75 -16.54 -7.59
C PRO A 2 -25.49 -16.78 -6.71
N ARG A 3 -24.92 -17.99 -6.73
CA ARG A 3 -23.87 -18.40 -5.78
C ARG A 3 -22.46 -17.85 -6.09
N ALA A 4 -22.20 -17.47 -7.35
CA ALA A 4 -20.91 -16.90 -7.72
C ALA A 4 -20.79 -15.44 -7.23
N ASP A 5 -21.87 -14.68 -7.37
CA ASP A 5 -21.94 -13.27 -6.97
C ASP A 5 -21.80 -13.12 -5.44
N HIS A 6 -22.36 -14.06 -4.66
CA HIS A 6 -22.22 -14.05 -3.21
C HIS A 6 -20.78 -14.29 -2.74
N ALA A 7 -20.04 -15.20 -3.38
CA ALA A 7 -18.64 -15.45 -3.00
C ALA A 7 -17.75 -14.25 -3.30
N LEU A 8 -17.97 -13.58 -4.44
CA LEU A 8 -17.24 -12.36 -4.77
C LEU A 8 -17.51 -11.25 -3.75
N ALA A 9 -18.75 -11.10 -3.28
CA ALA A 9 -19.11 -10.13 -2.24
C ALA A 9 -18.42 -10.45 -0.90
N LEU A 10 -18.35 -11.73 -0.51
CA LEU A 10 -17.63 -12.16 0.69
C LEU A 10 -16.13 -11.90 0.57
N GLU A 11 -15.52 -12.21 -0.57
CA GLU A 11 -14.11 -11.92 -0.83
C GLU A 11 -13.82 -10.41 -0.77
N GLN A 12 -14.71 -9.58 -1.32
CA GLN A 12 -14.59 -8.12 -1.23
C GLN A 12 -14.68 -7.63 0.22
N ALA A 13 -15.63 -8.16 1.01
CA ALA A 13 -15.76 -7.83 2.42
C ALA A 13 -14.50 -8.23 3.21
N LEU A 14 -13.95 -9.43 2.98
CA LEU A 14 -12.73 -9.91 3.64
C LEU A 14 -11.47 -9.14 3.24
N ARG A 15 -11.40 -8.58 2.03
CA ARG A 15 -10.32 -7.66 1.65
C ARG A 15 -10.40 -6.32 2.40
N VAL A 16 -11.60 -5.90 2.80
CA VAL A 16 -11.80 -4.66 3.56
C VAL A 16 -11.54 -4.89 5.05
N ASP A 17 -12.08 -5.99 5.60
CA ASP A 17 -11.86 -6.39 6.98
C ASP A 17 -11.47 -7.88 7.06
N PRO A 18 -10.17 -8.20 7.06
CA PRO A 18 -9.72 -9.57 7.17
C PRO A 18 -9.94 -10.16 8.57
N ASN A 19 -10.35 -9.36 9.57
CA ASN A 19 -10.62 -9.81 10.94
C ASN A 19 -12.10 -10.17 11.17
N ASP A 20 -12.98 -9.97 10.19
CA ASP A 20 -14.41 -10.30 10.33
C ASP A 20 -14.64 -11.82 10.39
N ALA A 21 -14.72 -12.32 11.63
CA ALA A 21 -14.96 -13.72 11.93
C ALA A 21 -16.27 -14.25 11.36
N ALA A 22 -17.33 -13.44 11.29
CA ALA A 22 -18.63 -13.87 10.79
C ALA A 22 -18.58 -14.07 9.28
N THR A 23 -17.96 -13.13 8.56
CA THR A 23 -17.76 -13.25 7.10
C THR A 23 -16.88 -14.45 6.77
N TRP A 24 -15.81 -14.71 7.55
CA TRP A 24 -14.99 -15.91 7.38
C TRP A 24 -15.77 -17.20 7.53
N GLN A 25 -16.68 -17.30 8.51
CA GLN A 25 -17.52 -18.49 8.69
C GLN A 25 -18.42 -18.76 7.48
N VAL A 26 -19.10 -17.72 6.98
CA VAL A 26 -19.95 -17.85 5.78
C VAL A 26 -19.12 -18.22 4.55
N TYR A 27 -17.92 -17.64 4.42
CA TYR A 27 -17.02 -17.95 3.31
C TYR A 27 -16.46 -19.37 3.41
N ALA A 28 -16.21 -19.88 4.62
CA ALA A 28 -15.78 -21.25 4.86
C ALA A 28 -16.78 -22.28 4.31
N ASP A 29 -18.08 -22.06 4.53
CA ASP A 29 -19.14 -22.92 4.00
C ASP A 29 -19.15 -22.91 2.47
N ALA A 30 -19.01 -21.72 1.86
CA ALA A 30 -18.94 -21.57 0.41
C ALA A 30 -17.70 -22.28 -0.21
N LEU A 31 -16.58 -22.32 0.52
CA LEU A 31 -15.37 -23.04 0.11
C LEU A 31 -15.52 -24.55 0.27
N ASN A 32 -16.14 -25.01 1.36
CA ASN A 32 -16.43 -26.42 1.60
C ASN A 32 -17.34 -27.01 0.50
N ASP A 33 -18.37 -26.26 0.08
CA ASP A 33 -19.26 -26.64 -1.03
C ASP A 33 -18.51 -26.87 -2.35
N ARG A 34 -17.35 -26.25 -2.51
CA ARG A 34 -16.48 -26.36 -3.70
C ARG A 34 -15.35 -27.38 -3.53
N GLY A 35 -15.28 -28.05 -2.38
CA GLY A 35 -14.22 -29.00 -2.03
C GLY A 35 -12.88 -28.34 -1.69
N ASP A 36 -12.84 -27.02 -1.52
CA ASP A 36 -11.60 -26.30 -1.20
C ASP A 36 -11.18 -26.57 0.26
N PRO A 37 -9.97 -27.10 0.51
CA PRO A 37 -9.51 -27.42 1.87
C PRO A 37 -9.48 -26.20 2.81
N ARG A 38 -9.43 -24.98 2.30
CA ARG A 38 -9.42 -23.77 3.13
C ARG A 38 -10.73 -23.54 3.87
N GLY A 39 -11.86 -24.03 3.35
CA GLY A 39 -13.12 -24.00 4.08
C GLY A 39 -13.03 -24.77 5.40
N GLN A 40 -12.38 -25.94 5.39
CA GLN A 40 -12.13 -26.73 6.59
C GLN A 40 -11.10 -26.04 7.49
N LEU A 41 -10.05 -25.45 6.92
CA LEU A 41 -9.02 -24.71 7.67
C LEU A 41 -9.63 -23.56 8.48
N ILE A 42 -10.48 -22.74 7.85
CA ILE A 42 -11.17 -21.63 8.51
C ILE A 42 -12.01 -22.15 9.68
N ALA A 43 -12.84 -23.18 9.44
CA ALA A 43 -13.68 -23.77 10.47
C ALA A 43 -12.85 -24.30 11.66
N LEU A 44 -11.69 -24.91 11.41
CA LEU A 44 -10.78 -25.40 12.46
C LEU A 44 -10.16 -24.25 13.26
N HIS A 45 -9.67 -23.19 12.61
CA HIS A 45 -9.11 -22.02 13.28
C HIS A 45 -10.12 -21.34 14.20
N HIS A 46 -11.36 -21.14 13.75
CA HIS A 46 -12.42 -20.54 14.57
C HIS A 46 -12.83 -21.43 15.75
N ARG A 47 -12.95 -22.74 15.55
CA ARG A 47 -13.29 -23.67 16.64
C ARG A 47 -12.20 -23.73 17.70
N ARG A 48 -10.92 -23.66 17.30
CA ARG A 48 -9.79 -23.65 18.24
C ARG A 48 -9.83 -22.45 19.17
N LEU A 49 -10.20 -21.27 18.68
CA LEU A 49 -10.37 -20.07 19.49
C LEU A 49 -11.52 -20.19 20.51
N ALA A 50 -12.53 -21.00 20.22
CA ALA A 50 -13.70 -21.19 21.08
C ALA A 50 -13.62 -22.43 21.99
N ALA A 51 -12.63 -23.31 21.82
CA ALA A 51 -12.55 -24.59 22.51
C ALA A 51 -11.96 -24.46 23.92
N PRO A 52 -12.48 -25.22 24.92
CA PRO A 52 -11.82 -25.36 26.22
C PRO A 52 -10.41 -25.94 26.07
N HIS A 53 -9.50 -25.61 27.01
CA HIS A 53 -8.14 -26.18 27.07
C HIS A 53 -8.15 -27.65 27.53
N ASP A 54 -8.85 -28.53 26.80
CA ASP A 54 -8.84 -29.97 27.01
C ASP A 54 -7.77 -30.63 26.11
N PRO A 55 -6.81 -31.39 26.67
CA PRO A 55 -5.72 -32.01 25.91
C PRO A 55 -6.16 -33.01 24.83
N VAL A 56 -7.24 -33.76 25.07
CA VAL A 56 -7.75 -34.76 24.12
C VAL A 56 -8.39 -34.05 22.93
N VAL A 57 -9.17 -33.01 23.20
CA VAL A 57 -9.77 -32.16 22.17
C VAL A 57 -8.68 -31.46 21.35
N ALA A 58 -7.63 -30.95 22.00
CA ALA A 58 -6.49 -30.32 21.33
C ALA A 58 -5.74 -31.29 20.40
N ALA A 59 -5.53 -32.54 20.80
CA ALA A 59 -4.89 -33.56 19.96
C ALA A 59 -5.72 -33.90 18.71
N ALA A 60 -7.04 -34.06 18.85
CA ALA A 60 -7.93 -34.29 17.72
C ALA A 60 -7.93 -33.11 16.73
N PHE A 61 -7.88 -31.87 17.24
CA PHE A 61 -7.74 -30.68 16.40
C PHE A 61 -6.42 -30.67 15.62
N ALA A 62 -5.30 -31.00 16.27
CA ALA A 62 -3.99 -31.04 15.61
C ALA A 62 -3.96 -32.06 14.47
N GLU A 63 -4.59 -33.24 14.66
CA GLU A 63 -4.68 -34.25 13.61
C GLU A 63 -5.52 -33.76 12.41
N GLN A 64 -6.66 -33.12 12.67
CA GLN A 64 -7.50 -32.56 11.60
C GLN A 64 -6.78 -31.43 10.84
N LEU A 65 -6.09 -30.55 11.57
CA LEU A 65 -5.29 -29.48 10.98
C LEU A 65 -4.20 -30.04 10.05
N ALA A 66 -3.44 -31.04 10.52
CA ALA A 66 -2.38 -31.67 9.73
C ALA A 66 -2.92 -32.30 8.42
N ARG A 67 -4.12 -32.89 8.45
CA ARG A 67 -4.76 -33.43 7.23
C ARG A 67 -5.14 -32.33 6.24
N VAL A 68 -5.65 -31.20 6.72
CA VAL A 68 -6.00 -30.06 5.86
C VAL A 68 -4.72 -29.42 5.29
N GLU A 69 -3.68 -29.26 6.10
CA GLU A 69 -2.38 -28.77 5.68
C GLU A 69 -1.73 -29.67 4.62
N ALA A 70 -1.83 -31.00 4.76
CA ALA A 70 -1.35 -31.94 3.75
C ALA A 70 -2.04 -31.75 2.39
N ARG A 71 -3.36 -31.49 2.38
CA ARG A 71 -4.10 -31.19 1.14
C ARG A 71 -3.69 -29.85 0.53
N LEU A 72 -3.40 -28.85 1.36
CA LEU A 72 -2.88 -27.57 0.88
C LEU A 72 -1.46 -27.72 0.29
N ALA A 73 -0.64 -28.61 0.86
CA ALA A 73 0.70 -28.90 0.38
C ALA A 73 0.73 -29.59 -0.99
N GLU A 74 -0.39 -30.15 -1.48
CA GLU A 74 -0.49 -30.66 -2.86
C GLU A 74 -0.31 -29.56 -3.92
N ARG A 75 -0.54 -28.30 -3.54
CA ARG A 75 -0.29 -27.12 -4.37
C ARG A 75 0.43 -26.06 -3.52
N PRO A 76 1.76 -26.17 -3.34
CA PRO A 76 2.51 -25.28 -2.49
C PRO A 76 2.51 -23.84 -3.04
N LEU A 77 2.70 -22.88 -2.14
CA LEU A 77 2.98 -21.51 -2.53
C LEU A 77 4.31 -21.43 -3.32
N PRO A 78 4.44 -20.48 -4.26
CA PRO A 78 5.69 -20.27 -4.96
C PRO A 78 6.77 -19.80 -3.98
N VAL A 79 8.02 -20.16 -4.28
CA VAL A 79 9.18 -19.81 -3.47
C VAL A 79 9.70 -18.45 -3.91
N PHE A 80 9.84 -17.53 -2.95
CA PHE A 80 10.47 -16.23 -3.17
C PHE A 80 11.92 -16.27 -2.71
N ASP A 81 12.77 -15.52 -3.39
CA ASP A 81 14.18 -15.33 -3.08
C ASP A 81 14.38 -14.19 -2.07
N GLY A 82 15.31 -14.39 -1.15
CA GLY A 82 15.60 -13.53 -0.01
C GLY A 82 15.37 -14.22 1.36
N PRO A 83 15.91 -13.66 2.46
CA PRO A 83 15.59 -14.15 3.80
C PRO A 83 14.07 -14.06 4.02
N HIS A 84 13.47 -15.06 4.67
CA HIS A 84 12.07 -15.00 5.09
C HIS A 84 11.98 -14.52 6.53
N GLU A 85 11.20 -13.48 6.80
CA GLU A 85 10.74 -13.18 8.15
C GLU A 85 9.32 -13.72 8.32
N VAL A 86 9.09 -14.41 9.43
CA VAL A 86 7.78 -14.91 9.83
C VAL A 86 7.30 -14.05 10.99
N ASP A 87 6.15 -13.38 10.77
CA ASP A 87 5.31 -12.60 11.69
C ASP A 87 6.01 -11.66 12.69
N GLY A 88 5.88 -10.36 12.43
CA GLY A 88 6.08 -9.27 13.39
C GLY A 88 5.08 -8.15 13.12
N ASP A 89 4.43 -7.67 14.17
CA ASP A 89 3.35 -6.68 14.15
C ASP A 89 3.63 -5.45 13.26
N ASP A 90 2.59 -5.04 12.53
CA ASP A 90 2.48 -3.75 11.85
C ASP A 90 2.67 -2.63 12.87
N ASP A 91 3.85 -2.01 12.89
CA ASP A 91 4.00 -0.59 13.18
C ASP A 91 5.36 -0.11 12.66
N VAL A 92 5.30 0.80 11.67
CA VAL A 92 6.35 1.73 11.21
C VAL A 92 7.77 1.37 11.67
N VAL A 93 8.36 0.35 11.06
CA VAL A 93 9.79 0.12 11.23
C VAL A 93 10.51 1.05 10.25
N ASP A 94 11.36 1.92 10.81
CA ASP A 94 12.29 2.73 10.05
C ASP A 94 13.38 1.82 9.49
N TRP A 95 13.16 1.34 8.26
CA TRP A 95 14.01 0.36 7.59
C TRP A 95 15.17 1.01 6.82
N SER A 96 15.69 2.15 7.29
CA SER A 96 16.89 2.76 6.70
C SER A 96 18.13 1.87 6.83
N ASP A 97 18.15 0.97 7.82
CA ASP A 97 19.38 0.30 8.29
C ASP A 97 19.47 -1.20 7.96
N VAL A 98 18.51 -1.80 7.25
CA VAL A 98 18.52 -3.24 6.94
C VAL A 98 18.99 -3.51 5.51
N GLU A 99 20.17 -4.12 5.38
CA GLU A 99 20.86 -4.42 4.11
C GLU A 99 20.05 -5.32 3.15
N ILE A 100 19.15 -6.18 3.67
CA ILE A 100 18.28 -7.05 2.87
C ILE A 100 16.91 -7.14 3.54
N ARG A 101 15.88 -6.57 2.93
CA ARG A 101 14.51 -6.69 3.43
C ARG A 101 13.97 -8.09 3.13
N PRO A 102 13.54 -8.84 4.15
CA PRO A 102 13.06 -10.19 3.93
C PRO A 102 11.76 -10.22 3.15
N VAL A 103 11.51 -11.35 2.48
CA VAL A 103 10.19 -11.64 1.92
C VAL A 103 9.25 -11.90 3.09
N GLN A 104 8.18 -11.11 3.17
CA GLN A 104 7.15 -11.24 4.20
C GLN A 104 5.82 -11.58 3.53
N LEU A 105 5.20 -12.66 3.99
CA LEU A 105 3.91 -13.15 3.53
C LEU A 105 2.94 -13.13 4.71
N GLU A 106 2.05 -12.15 4.74
CA GLU A 106 0.97 -12.14 5.72
C GLU A 106 -0.13 -13.09 5.23
N GLN A 107 -0.42 -14.10 6.04
CA GLN A 107 -1.37 -15.14 5.68
C GLN A 107 -2.49 -15.27 6.71
N ARG A 108 -3.67 -15.61 6.20
CA ARG A 108 -4.82 -15.91 7.04
C ARG A 108 -5.63 -17.03 6.42
N HIS A 109 -5.81 -18.10 7.18
CA HIS A 109 -6.55 -19.29 6.76
C HIS A 109 -6.12 -19.84 5.37
N GLY A 110 -4.83 -19.80 5.06
CA GLY A 110 -4.30 -20.26 3.76
C GLY A 110 -4.54 -19.30 2.59
N PHE A 111 -4.93 -18.05 2.87
CA PHE A 111 -4.94 -16.95 1.90
C PHE A 111 -3.79 -15.99 2.21
N VAL A 112 -3.14 -15.49 1.16
CA VAL A 112 -2.16 -14.41 1.27
C VAL A 112 -2.91 -13.08 1.21
N LEU A 113 -2.73 -12.24 2.22
CA LEU A 113 -3.35 -10.92 2.31
C LEU A 113 -2.40 -9.82 1.85
N SER A 114 -1.12 -9.96 2.22
CA SER A 114 -0.05 -9.03 1.91
C SER A 114 1.23 -9.78 1.52
N LEU A 115 1.97 -9.21 0.57
CA LEU A 115 3.29 -9.67 0.17
C LEU A 115 4.26 -8.49 0.13
N SER A 116 5.38 -8.62 0.83
CA SER A 116 6.57 -7.77 0.70
C SER A 116 7.70 -8.57 0.07
N MET A 117 8.35 -8.03 -0.95
CA MET A 117 9.39 -8.75 -1.71
C MET A 117 10.37 -7.80 -2.41
N ALA A 118 11.60 -8.27 -2.64
CA ALA A 118 12.54 -7.57 -3.50
C ALA A 118 12.12 -7.71 -4.97
N LEU A 119 12.24 -6.65 -5.78
CA LEU A 119 11.94 -6.70 -7.21
C LEU A 119 13.09 -7.34 -8.00
N THR A 120 13.19 -8.67 -7.93
CA THR A 120 14.12 -9.50 -8.71
C THR A 120 13.36 -10.29 -9.80
N PRO A 121 14.02 -10.75 -10.87
CA PRO A 121 13.38 -11.61 -11.87
C PRO A 121 12.78 -12.90 -11.29
N VAL A 122 13.45 -13.51 -10.29
CA VAL A 122 12.96 -14.72 -9.60
C VAL A 122 11.66 -14.41 -8.84
N ASN A 123 11.67 -13.31 -8.09
CA ASN A 123 10.52 -12.87 -7.32
C ASN A 123 9.34 -12.43 -8.20
N LEU A 124 9.60 -11.82 -9.37
CA LEU A 124 8.58 -11.51 -10.36
C LEU A 124 7.90 -12.77 -10.92
N GLN A 125 8.67 -13.82 -11.19
CA GLN A 125 8.13 -15.10 -11.63
C GLN A 125 7.28 -15.74 -10.52
N ALA A 126 7.77 -15.77 -9.28
CA ALA A 126 7.04 -16.26 -8.12
C ALA A 126 5.73 -15.47 -7.88
N LEU A 127 5.75 -14.15 -8.06
CA LEU A 127 4.54 -13.31 -7.96
C LEU A 127 3.52 -13.67 -9.05
N ALA A 128 3.95 -13.90 -10.29
CA ALA A 128 3.06 -14.31 -11.37
C ALA A 128 2.38 -15.66 -11.05
N GLU A 129 3.14 -16.62 -10.52
CA GLU A 129 2.61 -17.91 -10.05
C GLU A 129 1.64 -17.74 -8.88
N LEU A 130 1.96 -16.85 -7.93
CA LEU A 130 1.10 -16.54 -6.79
C LEU A 130 -0.23 -15.92 -7.25
N LEU A 131 -0.21 -14.97 -8.19
CA LEU A 131 -1.43 -14.35 -8.71
C LEU A 131 -2.36 -15.35 -9.41
N ALA A 132 -1.81 -16.41 -10.00
CA ALA A 132 -2.56 -17.55 -10.54
C ALA A 132 -2.97 -18.58 -9.47
N HIS A 133 -2.44 -18.46 -8.26
CA HIS A 133 -2.72 -19.34 -7.13
C HIS A 133 -4.01 -18.93 -6.41
N PRO A 134 -4.87 -19.88 -6.00
CA PRO A 134 -6.07 -19.58 -5.24
C PRO A 134 -5.79 -18.84 -3.92
N ALA A 135 -4.61 -19.01 -3.32
CA ALA A 135 -4.22 -18.31 -2.09
C ALA A 135 -4.16 -16.78 -2.28
N ALA A 136 -3.90 -16.29 -3.49
CA ALA A 136 -3.89 -14.86 -3.79
C ALA A 136 -5.27 -14.27 -4.07
N THR A 137 -6.35 -15.01 -3.78
CA THR A 137 -7.72 -14.50 -3.95
C THR A 137 -7.94 -13.24 -3.11
N LEU A 138 -7.36 -13.17 -1.91
CA LEU A 138 -7.50 -12.03 -0.99
C LEU A 138 -6.26 -11.13 -0.94
N LEU A 139 -5.30 -11.33 -1.85
CA LEU A 139 -4.10 -10.49 -1.91
C LEU A 139 -4.51 -9.06 -2.24
N GLY A 140 -4.40 -8.17 -1.25
CA GLY A 140 -4.80 -6.77 -1.35
C GLY A 140 -3.61 -5.82 -1.33
N THR A 141 -2.48 -6.25 -0.76
CA THR A 141 -1.31 -5.40 -0.57
C THR A 141 -0.07 -6.03 -1.20
N LEU A 142 0.60 -5.27 -2.07
CA LEU A 142 1.91 -5.61 -2.59
C LEU A 142 2.90 -4.51 -2.22
N ARG A 143 3.97 -4.87 -1.53
CA ARG A 143 5.11 -3.99 -1.25
C ARG A 143 6.33 -4.52 -1.99
N ILE A 144 6.95 -3.66 -2.79
CA ILE A 144 8.18 -3.96 -3.51
C ILE A 144 9.24 -2.96 -3.10
N HIS A 145 10.47 -3.45 -3.02
CA HIS A 145 11.65 -2.63 -2.80
C HIS A 145 12.73 -3.00 -3.81
N ASP A 146 13.56 -2.03 -4.17
CA ASP A 146 14.72 -2.26 -5.02
C ASP A 146 15.77 -3.07 -4.24
N PRO A 147 16.19 -4.25 -4.72
CA PRO A 147 17.29 -4.99 -4.09
C PRO A 147 18.59 -4.20 -4.04
N SER A 148 18.74 -3.13 -4.83
CA SER A 148 19.94 -2.27 -4.87
C SER A 148 19.82 -1.02 -3.99
N SER A 149 18.73 -0.86 -3.22
CA SER A 149 18.47 0.35 -2.43
C SER A 149 19.47 0.60 -1.29
N HIS A 150 20.20 -0.42 -0.84
CA HIS A 150 21.24 -0.31 0.19
C HIS A 150 22.55 0.33 -0.31
N LEU A 151 22.69 0.54 -1.62
CA LEU A 151 23.84 1.23 -2.20
C LEU A 151 23.65 2.76 -2.06
N ALA A 152 23.86 3.23 -0.82
CA ALA A 152 24.05 4.62 -0.42
C ALA A 152 22.85 5.58 -0.62
N GLN A 153 22.13 5.87 0.47
CA GLN A 153 21.52 7.18 0.67
C GLN A 153 22.32 7.94 1.74
N PRO A 154 23.42 8.63 1.38
CA PRO A 154 24.13 9.43 2.33
C PRO A 154 23.23 10.57 2.85
N GLU A 155 23.24 10.77 4.16
CA GLU A 155 22.25 11.56 4.92
C GLU A 155 22.20 13.05 4.53
N ASP A 156 23.26 13.57 3.88
CA ASP A 156 23.49 15.01 3.64
C ASP A 156 23.66 15.41 2.16
N TYR A 157 23.17 14.64 1.19
CA TYR A 157 23.43 14.98 -0.21
C TYR A 157 22.48 16.03 -0.80
N ASP A 158 23.07 17.14 -1.24
CA ASP A 158 22.47 18.10 -2.16
C ASP A 158 22.28 17.41 -3.50
N TYR A 159 21.05 17.06 -3.83
CA TYR A 159 20.74 16.30 -5.03
C TYR A 159 20.63 17.22 -6.26
N ASP A 160 21.75 17.81 -6.66
CA ASP A 160 21.88 18.33 -8.00
C ASP A 160 21.64 17.21 -9.03
N GLU A 161 21.10 17.58 -10.20
CA GLU A 161 20.54 16.68 -11.22
C GLU A 161 21.50 15.57 -11.72
N GLU A 162 22.79 15.66 -11.40
CA GLU A 162 23.85 14.77 -11.90
C GLU A 162 23.94 13.41 -11.22
N TRP A 163 23.37 13.23 -10.01
CA TRP A 163 23.35 11.91 -9.35
C TRP A 163 21.93 11.35 -9.23
N LEU A 164 21.49 10.66 -10.28
CA LEU A 164 20.41 9.70 -10.19
C LEU A 164 20.99 8.41 -9.58
N PRO A 165 20.65 8.02 -8.33
CA PRO A 165 20.90 6.65 -7.89
C PRO A 165 20.34 5.69 -8.93
N GLN A 166 21.00 4.54 -9.14
CA GLN A 166 20.67 3.59 -10.22
C GLN A 166 19.16 3.33 -10.19
N ALA A 167 18.45 3.93 -11.15
CA ALA A 167 17.00 3.89 -11.17
C ALA A 167 16.56 2.44 -11.20
N LEU A 168 15.45 2.14 -10.53
CA LEU A 168 14.85 0.81 -10.57
C LEU A 168 14.80 0.34 -12.03
N ALA A 169 15.38 -0.83 -12.27
CA ALA A 169 15.55 -1.34 -13.62
C ALA A 169 14.20 -1.40 -14.35
N LEU A 170 14.06 -0.60 -15.42
CA LEU A 170 12.79 -0.36 -16.09
C LEU A 170 12.14 -1.66 -16.59
N ASP A 171 12.96 -2.61 -17.04
CA ASP A 171 12.55 -3.95 -17.46
C ASP A 171 11.82 -4.73 -16.36
N ARG A 172 12.23 -4.58 -15.10
CA ARG A 172 11.60 -5.25 -13.96
C ARG A 172 10.26 -4.63 -13.62
N LEU A 173 10.17 -3.29 -13.59
CA LEU A 173 8.91 -2.60 -13.37
C LEU A 173 7.93 -2.85 -14.53
N ASP A 174 8.43 -2.84 -15.76
CA ASP A 174 7.66 -3.18 -16.96
C ASP A 174 7.12 -4.62 -16.90
N SER A 175 7.89 -5.56 -16.36
CA SER A 175 7.43 -6.94 -16.12
C SER A 175 6.34 -7.00 -15.04
N LEU A 176 6.49 -6.27 -13.93
CA LEU A 176 5.46 -6.15 -12.90
C LEU A 176 4.15 -5.59 -13.48
N CYS A 177 4.23 -4.51 -14.27
CA CYS A 177 3.08 -3.83 -14.85
C CYS A 177 2.34 -4.66 -15.92
N ARG A 178 2.93 -5.77 -16.40
CA ARG A 178 2.23 -6.74 -17.27
C ARG A 178 1.36 -7.73 -16.49
N LEU A 179 1.55 -7.84 -15.18
CA LEU A 179 0.76 -8.74 -14.34
C LEU A 179 -0.65 -8.19 -14.11
N ASP A 180 -1.59 -9.09 -13.80
CA ASP A 180 -2.93 -8.72 -13.41
C ASP A 180 -2.99 -8.28 -11.94
N LEU A 181 -2.84 -6.97 -11.73
CA LEU A 181 -2.83 -6.35 -10.42
C LEU A 181 -4.22 -5.85 -9.96
N ARG A 182 -5.31 -6.22 -10.66
CA ARG A 182 -6.67 -5.71 -10.39
C ARG A 182 -7.22 -6.04 -9.01
N ARG A 183 -6.61 -7.00 -8.31
CA ARG A 183 -6.98 -7.39 -6.95
C ARG A 183 -6.36 -6.51 -5.88
N LEU A 184 -5.27 -5.80 -6.21
CA LEU A 184 -4.56 -4.96 -5.27
C LEU A 184 -5.37 -3.72 -4.93
N ALA A 185 -5.50 -3.47 -3.63
CA ALA A 185 -5.96 -2.21 -3.08
C ALA A 185 -4.79 -1.31 -2.69
N ARG A 186 -3.61 -1.88 -2.42
CA ARG A 186 -2.41 -1.14 -2.01
C ARG A 186 -1.17 -1.61 -2.77
N LEU A 187 -0.40 -0.66 -3.27
CA LEU A 187 0.88 -0.87 -3.92
C LEU A 187 1.88 0.09 -3.29
N ALA A 188 2.97 -0.46 -2.77
CA ALA A 188 4.10 0.30 -2.28
C ALA A 188 5.34 -0.02 -3.11
N VAL A 189 5.99 1.02 -3.64
CA VAL A 189 7.28 0.95 -4.33
C VAL A 189 8.24 1.80 -3.53
N GLU A 190 8.81 1.21 -2.49
CA GLU A 190 9.51 1.96 -1.46
C GLU A 190 11.01 2.06 -1.77
N TYR A 191 11.62 3.21 -1.45
CA TYR A 191 13.09 3.42 -1.50
C TYR A 191 13.73 3.05 -2.85
N SER A 192 12.97 3.21 -3.92
CA SER A 192 13.35 2.81 -5.27
C SER A 192 13.24 4.04 -6.17
N PRO A 193 14.36 4.68 -6.57
CA PRO A 193 14.30 5.83 -7.48
C PRO A 193 13.64 5.42 -8.80
N LEU A 194 12.45 5.95 -9.06
CA LEU A 194 11.68 5.69 -10.26
C LEU A 194 12.01 6.74 -11.30
N GLY A 195 12.79 6.33 -12.32
CA GLY A 195 13.06 7.19 -13.47
C GLY A 195 11.77 7.58 -14.22
N LYS A 196 11.85 8.63 -15.05
CA LYS A 196 10.70 9.15 -15.83
C LYS A 196 9.95 8.06 -16.61
N SER A 197 10.68 7.10 -17.20
CA SER A 197 10.11 5.98 -17.96
C SER A 197 9.36 5.00 -17.07
N ALA A 198 9.86 4.74 -15.85
CA ALA A 198 9.21 3.87 -14.88
C ALA A 198 7.87 4.46 -14.42
N ILE A 199 7.84 5.76 -14.10
CA ILE A 199 6.60 6.47 -13.77
C ILE A 199 5.61 6.47 -14.92
N ALA A 200 6.09 6.64 -16.15
CA ALA A 200 5.23 6.56 -17.33
C ALA A 200 4.60 5.18 -17.51
N ARG A 201 5.36 4.12 -17.26
CA ARG A 201 4.83 2.76 -17.29
C ARG A 201 3.79 2.53 -16.21
N LEU A 202 4.06 2.95 -14.97
CA LEU A 202 3.13 2.81 -13.86
C LEU A 202 1.79 3.53 -14.16
N ALA A 203 1.85 4.76 -14.68
CA ALA A 203 0.69 5.55 -15.07
C ALA A 203 -0.16 4.92 -16.19
N GLN A 204 0.43 4.07 -17.03
CA GLN A 204 -0.24 3.36 -18.13
C GLN A 204 -0.77 1.98 -17.72
N THR A 205 -0.60 1.57 -16.46
CA THR A 205 -0.96 0.22 -16.01
C THR A 205 -2.43 0.15 -15.64
N GLU A 206 -3.28 -0.27 -16.58
CA GLU A 206 -4.74 -0.36 -16.40
C GLU A 206 -5.16 -1.32 -15.29
N SER A 207 -4.36 -2.35 -14.99
CA SER A 207 -4.65 -3.30 -13.93
C SER A 207 -4.60 -2.68 -12.53
N LEU A 208 -4.14 -1.44 -12.38
CA LEU A 208 -4.18 -0.67 -11.13
C LEU A 208 -5.52 0.06 -10.89
N ALA A 209 -6.54 -0.12 -11.74
CA ALA A 209 -7.82 0.59 -11.67
C ALA A 209 -8.55 0.52 -10.30
N ASN A 210 -8.29 -0.52 -9.50
CA ASN A 210 -8.91 -0.72 -8.18
C ASN A 210 -8.04 -0.24 -7.02
N LEU A 211 -6.86 0.31 -7.30
CA LEU A 211 -5.91 0.74 -6.29
C LEU A 211 -6.50 1.90 -5.46
N ARG A 212 -6.38 1.77 -4.13
CA ARG A 212 -6.81 2.75 -3.15
C ARG A 212 -5.64 3.48 -2.50
N ALA A 213 -4.53 2.77 -2.30
CA ALA A 213 -3.31 3.34 -1.74
C ALA A 213 -2.12 3.15 -2.68
N LEU A 214 -1.39 4.23 -2.91
CA LEU A 214 -0.16 4.23 -3.66
C LEU A 214 0.94 4.89 -2.82
N ASP A 215 1.93 4.07 -2.46
CA ASP A 215 3.10 4.52 -1.72
C ASP A 215 4.31 4.56 -2.64
N LEU A 216 4.82 5.76 -2.85
CA LEU A 216 6.01 6.05 -3.67
C LEU A 216 7.02 6.86 -2.84
N ARG A 217 7.09 6.66 -1.52
CA ARG A 217 8.07 7.38 -0.69
C ARG A 217 9.48 7.11 -1.18
N TYR A 218 10.32 8.15 -1.22
CA TYR A 218 11.71 8.07 -1.67
C TYR A 218 11.87 7.57 -3.12
N ALA A 219 10.90 7.85 -4.01
CA ALA A 219 10.92 7.39 -5.40
C ALA A 219 11.42 8.42 -6.42
N CYS A 220 11.86 9.60 -5.97
CA CYS A 220 12.40 10.67 -6.84
C CYS A 220 11.49 11.05 -8.03
N ILE A 221 10.17 11.03 -7.87
CA ILE A 221 9.23 11.21 -9.00
C ILE A 221 9.20 12.65 -9.54
N GLY A 222 9.46 13.65 -8.68
CA GLY A 222 9.33 15.07 -8.99
C GLY A 222 7.93 15.50 -9.44
N ASP A 223 7.78 16.78 -9.74
CA ASP A 223 6.51 17.34 -10.26
C ASP A 223 6.04 16.64 -11.54
N ALA A 224 6.93 16.47 -12.52
CA ALA A 224 6.56 15.91 -13.82
C ALA A 224 6.10 14.44 -13.72
N GLY A 225 6.67 13.67 -12.78
CA GLY A 225 6.21 12.33 -12.47
C GLY A 225 4.84 12.35 -11.79
N LEU A 226 4.65 13.23 -10.81
CA LEU A 226 3.36 13.36 -10.13
C LEU A 226 2.24 13.83 -11.07
N GLU A 227 2.50 14.80 -11.96
CA GLU A 227 1.57 15.23 -13.00
C GLU A 227 1.10 14.05 -13.87
N ARG A 228 2.03 13.17 -14.24
CA ARG A 228 1.72 11.99 -15.04
C ARG A 228 0.84 10.99 -14.27
N LEU A 229 1.18 10.70 -13.01
CA LEU A 229 0.37 9.83 -12.17
C LEU A 229 -1.02 10.44 -11.90
N ALA A 230 -1.07 11.76 -11.71
CA ALA A 230 -2.29 12.53 -11.47
C ALA A 230 -3.18 12.68 -12.70
N THR A 231 -2.75 12.22 -13.89
CA THR A 231 -3.59 12.17 -15.10
C THR A 231 -3.94 10.74 -15.51
N ALA A 232 -3.40 9.73 -14.82
CA ALA A 232 -3.72 8.34 -15.06
C ALA A 232 -5.14 8.01 -14.57
N ASP A 233 -5.99 7.48 -15.45
CA ASP A 233 -7.35 7.05 -15.11
C ASP A 233 -7.36 5.82 -14.21
N ALA A 234 -6.39 4.92 -14.38
CA ALA A 234 -6.21 3.76 -13.52
C ALA A 234 -5.94 4.13 -12.05
N LEU A 235 -5.46 5.34 -11.77
CA LEU A 235 -5.20 5.82 -10.41
C LEU A 235 -6.30 6.75 -9.88
N SER A 236 -7.44 6.84 -10.57
CA SER A 236 -8.56 7.71 -10.17
C SER A 236 -9.20 7.29 -8.84
N ALA A 237 -9.11 6.01 -8.48
CA ALA A 237 -9.66 5.44 -7.24
C ALA A 237 -8.74 5.62 -6.01
N VAL A 238 -7.50 6.09 -6.21
CA VAL A 238 -6.50 6.25 -5.14
C VAL A 238 -6.86 7.43 -4.24
N ASP A 239 -7.12 7.14 -2.97
CA ASP A 239 -7.47 8.09 -1.92
C ASP A 239 -6.40 8.18 -0.82
N ASP A 240 -5.37 7.33 -0.86
CA ASP A 240 -4.24 7.28 0.07
C ASP A 240 -2.92 7.40 -0.71
N TRP A 241 -2.26 8.56 -0.61
CA TRP A 241 -1.03 8.88 -1.33
C TRP A 241 0.13 9.10 -0.35
N SER A 242 1.18 8.29 -0.47
CA SER A 242 2.43 8.51 0.27
C SER A 242 3.52 8.99 -0.68
N LEU A 243 3.88 10.27 -0.54
CA LEU A 243 4.80 10.98 -1.43
C LEU A 243 6.00 11.58 -0.69
N GLN A 244 6.31 11.09 0.52
CA GLN A 244 7.45 11.58 1.29
C GLN A 244 8.75 11.59 0.46
N ARG A 245 9.51 12.69 0.55
CA ARG A 245 10.83 12.86 -0.06
C ARG A 245 10.86 12.54 -1.56
N ASN A 246 10.02 13.22 -2.34
CA ASN A 246 9.90 13.02 -3.78
C ASN A 246 10.24 14.24 -4.64
N ARG A 247 10.67 15.35 -4.02
CA ARG A 247 10.88 16.66 -4.70
C ARG A 247 9.63 17.16 -5.43
N VAL A 248 8.47 16.93 -4.84
CA VAL A 248 7.21 17.47 -5.32
C VAL A 248 7.05 18.89 -4.81
N GLY A 249 6.74 19.83 -5.70
CA GLY A 249 6.40 21.19 -5.35
C GLY A 249 4.91 21.49 -5.58
N ALA A 250 4.56 22.78 -5.48
CA ALA A 250 3.20 23.26 -5.71
C ALA A 250 2.65 22.91 -7.10
N ARG A 251 3.52 22.77 -8.10
CA ARG A 251 3.13 22.40 -9.47
C ARG A 251 2.62 20.96 -9.54
N GLY A 252 3.38 19.99 -9.04
CA GLY A 252 2.94 18.58 -9.01
C GLY A 252 1.68 18.42 -8.17
N LEU A 253 1.61 19.09 -7.01
CA LEU A 253 0.41 19.09 -6.17
C LEU A 253 -0.82 19.62 -6.90
N ARG A 254 -0.68 20.66 -7.74
CA ARG A 254 -1.80 21.22 -8.49
C ARG A 254 -2.37 20.20 -9.48
N ALA A 255 -1.55 19.33 -10.05
CA ALA A 255 -2.06 18.25 -10.88
C ALA A 255 -2.78 17.18 -10.06
N LEU A 256 -2.22 16.78 -8.90
CA LEU A 256 -2.85 15.80 -8.03
C LEU A 256 -4.17 16.29 -7.44
N LEU A 257 -4.21 17.52 -6.95
CA LEU A 257 -5.32 18.09 -6.17
C LEU A 257 -6.26 18.98 -6.98
N GLY A 258 -5.86 19.37 -8.18
CA GLY A 258 -6.68 20.19 -9.08
C GLY A 258 -7.92 19.44 -9.58
N ALA A 259 -8.93 20.22 -9.98
CA ALA A 259 -10.06 19.71 -10.72
C ALA A 259 -9.60 19.35 -12.14
N GLY A 260 -9.33 18.07 -12.38
CA GLY A 260 -9.07 17.55 -13.72
C GLY A 260 -10.37 17.43 -14.53
N PRO A 261 -10.30 17.18 -15.84
CA PRO A 261 -11.47 17.01 -16.70
C PRO A 261 -12.36 15.81 -16.31
N SER A 262 -11.87 14.92 -15.46
CA SER A 262 -12.64 13.85 -14.83
C SER A 262 -12.91 14.17 -13.35
N ASP A 263 -14.09 14.72 -13.05
CA ASP A 263 -14.69 14.82 -11.70
C ASP A 263 -14.91 13.44 -11.03
N ALA A 264 -14.38 12.36 -11.61
CA ALA A 264 -14.49 10.99 -11.12
C ALA A 264 -13.40 10.59 -10.12
N ARG A 265 -12.43 11.48 -9.80
CA ARG A 265 -11.34 11.15 -8.86
C ARG A 265 -11.85 11.06 -7.43
N ALA A 266 -11.42 10.03 -6.71
CA ALA A 266 -11.79 9.82 -5.32
C ALA A 266 -11.33 11.01 -4.45
N PRO A 267 -12.14 11.44 -3.46
CA PRO A 267 -11.67 12.35 -2.42
C PRO A 267 -10.55 11.67 -1.64
N LEU A 268 -9.51 12.43 -1.30
CA LEU A 268 -8.37 11.90 -0.55
C LEU A 268 -8.75 11.69 0.92
N ARG A 269 -8.27 10.58 1.48
CA ARG A 269 -8.36 10.22 2.89
C ARG A 269 -7.01 10.38 3.57
N ARG A 270 -5.90 10.09 2.87
CA ARG A 270 -4.56 10.23 3.43
C ARG A 270 -3.61 10.82 2.40
N LEU A 271 -2.80 11.76 2.86
CA LEU A 271 -1.81 12.44 2.04
C LEU A 271 -0.55 12.69 2.87
N ASP A 272 0.54 12.01 2.51
CA ASP A 272 1.86 12.23 3.11
C ASP A 272 2.77 12.96 2.13
N LEU A 273 3.18 14.17 2.52
CA LEU A 273 4.00 15.09 1.75
C LEU A 273 5.28 15.50 2.47
N ARG A 274 5.63 14.83 3.57
CA ARG A 274 6.84 15.14 4.35
C ARG A 274 8.09 15.22 3.47
N ASP A 275 9.01 16.11 3.82
CA ASP A 275 10.30 16.27 3.13
C ASP A 275 10.16 16.59 1.64
N ASN A 276 9.17 17.41 1.28
CA ASN A 276 9.01 17.95 -0.07
C ASN A 276 9.12 19.48 -0.07
N PRO A 277 9.67 20.10 -1.13
CA PRO A 277 9.79 21.56 -1.24
C PRO A 277 8.44 22.19 -1.65
N LEU A 278 7.44 22.13 -0.78
CA LEU A 278 6.07 22.54 -1.09
C LEU A 278 5.91 24.07 -1.13
N GLY A 279 6.53 24.75 -0.15
CA GLY A 279 6.38 26.18 0.08
C GLY A 279 4.96 26.58 0.47
N PRO A 280 4.73 27.90 0.70
CA PRO A 280 3.39 28.43 0.95
C PRO A 280 2.45 28.23 -0.24
N GLU A 281 2.96 28.16 -1.47
CA GLU A 281 2.18 27.87 -2.67
C GLU A 281 1.59 26.45 -2.64
N GLY A 282 2.36 25.46 -2.18
CA GLY A 282 1.87 24.09 -2.02
C GLY A 282 0.76 24.01 -0.97
N ALA A 283 0.90 24.75 0.13
CA ALA A 283 -0.15 24.87 1.15
C ALA A 283 -1.44 25.48 0.59
N ALA A 284 -1.33 26.52 -0.25
CA ALA A 284 -2.49 27.14 -0.89
C ALA A 284 -3.21 26.15 -1.82
N VAL A 285 -2.47 25.36 -2.60
CA VAL A 285 -3.06 24.31 -3.46
C VAL A 285 -3.83 23.27 -2.64
N ILE A 286 -3.29 22.86 -1.49
CA ILE A 286 -3.99 21.95 -0.57
C ILE A 286 -5.26 22.63 0.00
N ALA A 287 -5.15 23.88 0.42
CA ALA A 287 -6.23 24.64 1.04
C ALA A 287 -7.44 24.86 0.11
N ASP A 288 -7.18 25.01 -1.19
CA ASP A 288 -8.19 25.32 -2.20
C ASP A 288 -8.82 24.07 -2.85
N SER A 289 -8.28 22.88 -2.61
CA SER A 289 -8.75 21.65 -3.28
C SER A 289 -10.02 21.08 -2.62
N PRO A 290 -11.08 20.79 -3.39
CA PRO A 290 -12.24 20.06 -2.87
C PRO A 290 -11.90 18.59 -2.55
N ARG A 291 -10.82 18.04 -3.10
CA ARG A 291 -10.43 16.62 -2.89
C ARG A 291 -9.98 16.36 -1.46
N VAL A 292 -9.61 17.39 -0.68
CA VAL A 292 -9.18 17.22 0.71
C VAL A 292 -10.33 17.30 1.73
N ALA A 293 -11.58 17.42 1.26
CA ALA A 293 -12.75 17.52 2.13
C ALA A 293 -13.01 16.31 3.04
N LYS A 294 -12.51 15.12 2.64
CA LYS A 294 -12.62 13.88 3.42
C LYS A 294 -11.28 13.42 3.99
N LEU A 295 -10.28 14.31 4.05
CA LEU A 295 -8.94 13.97 4.48
C LEU A 295 -8.92 13.60 5.97
N GLU A 296 -8.52 12.38 6.27
CA GLU A 296 -8.39 11.85 7.63
C GLU A 296 -6.99 12.12 8.18
N ARG A 297 -5.96 12.13 7.32
CA ARG A 297 -4.57 12.43 7.70
C ARG A 297 -3.84 13.26 6.64
N LEU A 298 -3.15 14.31 7.07
CA LEU A 298 -2.28 15.16 6.25
C LEU A 298 -0.90 15.26 6.90
N LEU A 299 0.05 14.42 6.47
CA LEU A 299 1.40 14.45 7.03
C LEU A 299 2.27 15.43 6.23
N ALA A 300 2.73 16.51 6.87
CA ALA A 300 3.72 17.42 6.32
C ALA A 300 4.49 18.09 7.47
N TYR A 301 5.72 18.55 7.22
CA TYR A 301 6.43 19.36 8.20
C TYR A 301 6.15 20.84 8.00
N GLN A 302 6.18 21.62 9.08
CA GLN A 302 6.08 23.08 8.96
C GLN A 302 7.21 23.65 8.10
N ARG A 303 8.42 23.07 8.16
CA ARG A 303 9.57 23.50 7.33
C ARG A 303 9.31 23.36 5.83
N ASP A 304 8.46 22.42 5.43
CA ASP A 304 8.14 22.14 4.02
C ASP A 304 7.19 23.20 3.44
N LEU A 305 6.33 23.79 4.29
CA LEU A 305 5.26 24.72 3.91
C LEU A 305 5.57 26.18 4.28
N GLY A 306 6.44 26.38 5.26
CA GLY A 306 6.69 27.66 5.92
C GLY A 306 5.54 28.14 6.83
N PRO A 307 5.77 29.20 7.62
CA PRO A 307 4.75 29.75 8.54
C PRO A 307 3.47 30.21 7.82
N ALA A 308 3.60 30.82 6.65
CA ALA A 308 2.47 31.26 5.84
C ALA A 308 1.65 30.07 5.33
N GLY A 309 2.31 28.96 4.95
CA GLY A 309 1.62 27.74 4.54
C GLY A 309 0.84 27.09 5.69
N ALA A 310 1.43 27.00 6.89
CA ALA A 310 0.72 26.50 8.07
C ALA A 310 -0.53 27.35 8.39
N GLN A 311 -0.43 28.68 8.27
CA GLN A 311 -1.58 29.57 8.44
C GLN A 311 -2.66 29.36 7.38
N ALA A 312 -2.28 29.11 6.12
CA ALA A 312 -3.22 28.82 5.05
C ALA A 312 -4.01 27.53 5.34
N LEU A 313 -3.32 26.45 5.73
CA LEU A 313 -3.98 25.19 6.11
C LEU A 313 -4.88 25.35 7.34
N GLY A 314 -4.47 26.15 8.33
CA GLY A 314 -5.28 26.44 9.51
C GLY A 314 -6.60 27.18 9.21
N ARG A 315 -6.68 27.88 8.07
CA ARG A 315 -7.86 28.63 7.61
C ARG A 315 -8.61 27.96 6.45
N ALA A 316 -8.09 26.86 5.91
CA ALA A 316 -8.59 26.22 4.70
C ALA A 316 -9.99 25.63 4.91
N SER A 317 -11.04 26.27 4.37
CA SER A 317 -12.42 25.82 4.58
C SER A 317 -12.70 24.40 4.08
N GLN A 318 -11.97 23.96 3.05
CA GLN A 318 -12.06 22.62 2.49
C GLN A 318 -11.53 21.53 3.44
N LEU A 319 -10.57 21.84 4.32
CA LEU A 319 -10.02 20.84 5.21
C LEU A 319 -10.96 20.52 6.38
N PRO A 320 -10.99 19.26 6.85
CA PRO A 320 -11.71 18.88 8.06
C PRO A 320 -11.25 19.68 9.29
N VAL A 321 -12.20 19.98 10.17
CA VAL A 321 -11.99 20.83 11.36
C VAL A 321 -10.81 20.35 12.21
N ALA A 322 -10.63 19.04 12.36
CA ALA A 322 -9.53 18.47 13.13
C ALA A 322 -8.17 18.86 12.53
N ILE A 323 -7.98 18.66 11.23
CA ILE A 323 -6.74 19.02 10.51
C ILE A 323 -6.50 20.53 10.60
N ARG A 324 -7.52 21.37 10.35
CA ARG A 324 -7.38 22.83 10.46
C ARG A 324 -6.91 23.27 11.85
N ARG A 325 -7.47 22.69 12.91
CA ARG A 325 -7.09 23.03 14.28
C ARG A 325 -5.64 22.67 14.58
N LEU A 326 -5.18 21.50 14.11
CA LEU A 326 -3.78 21.10 14.24
C LEU A 326 -2.86 22.12 13.56
N TRP A 327 -3.13 22.46 12.29
CA TRP A 327 -2.32 23.41 11.54
C TRP A 327 -2.41 24.87 12.05
N ALA A 328 -3.56 25.28 12.59
CA ALA A 328 -3.68 26.56 13.29
C ALA A 328 -2.80 26.59 14.55
N GLY A 329 -2.72 25.49 15.30
CA GLY A 329 -1.81 25.38 16.45
C GLY A 329 -0.33 25.47 16.04
N VAL A 330 0.05 24.77 14.96
CA VAL A 330 1.41 24.82 14.38
C VAL A 330 1.76 26.25 13.95
N ALA A 331 0.83 26.96 13.31
CA ALA A 331 1.02 28.35 12.91
C ALA A 331 1.27 29.31 14.10
N HIS A 332 0.86 28.93 15.30
CA HIS A 332 1.08 29.66 16.54
C HIS A 332 2.25 29.12 17.38
N GLY A 333 3.05 28.20 16.84
CA GLY A 333 4.24 27.65 17.51
C GLY A 333 3.93 26.64 18.62
N LEU A 334 2.72 26.06 18.64
CA LEU A 334 2.30 25.08 19.65
C LEU A 334 2.81 23.65 19.36
N ALA A 335 3.44 23.42 18.20
CA ALA A 335 4.05 22.15 17.83
C ALA A 335 5.46 22.40 17.26
N PRO A 336 6.43 21.50 17.51
CA PRO A 336 7.77 21.65 16.98
C PRO A 336 7.76 21.52 15.46
N ALA A 337 8.53 22.38 14.76
CA ALA A 337 8.63 22.40 13.30
C ALA A 337 9.13 21.07 12.69
N SER A 338 9.71 20.20 13.51
CA SER A 338 10.26 18.89 13.15
C SER A 338 9.30 17.72 13.35
N ALA A 339 8.18 17.89 14.06
CA ALA A 339 7.20 16.82 14.21
C ALA A 339 6.24 16.82 13.02
N PRO A 340 5.90 15.65 12.46
CA PRO A 340 4.86 15.56 11.45
C PRO A 340 3.51 15.83 12.13
N VAL A 341 2.66 16.61 11.45
CA VAL A 341 1.35 17.05 11.95
C VAL A 341 0.23 16.22 11.37
#